data_AF-A0A7V9IVR0-F1
#
_entry.id   AF-A0A7V9IVR0-F1
#
_cell.length_a   1.000
_cell.length_b   1.000
_cell.length_c   1.000
_cell.angle_alpha   90.00
_cell.angle_beta   90.00
_cell.angle_gamma   90.00
#
_symmetry.space_group_name_H-M   'P 1'
#
loop_
_entity.id
_entity.type
_entity.pdbx_description
1 polymer ?
#
loop_
_entity_poly.entity_id
_entity_poly.type
_entity_poly.pdbx_seq_one_letter_code
_entity_poly.pdbx_strand_id
1 'polypeptide(L)'
;MTATSLRNRPLPQQAPAARQPLVIAHRGFSHVAPENTAHAVHRAAAACADAVEIDVQRTRDGHLVAIHDRTFRRTTDIATRWPGRADD
;
A
#
# COMPACT_ATOMS: atom_id res chain seq x y z
N MET A 1 12.75 -18.51 -64.48
CA MET A 1 12.62 -17.64 -63.30
C MET A 1 11.44 -18.14 -62.47
N THR A 2 11.69 -19.01 -61.50
CA THR A 2 10.65 -19.60 -60.65
C THR A 2 10.50 -18.74 -59.39
N ALA A 3 9.38 -18.04 -59.27
CA ALA A 3 9.03 -17.29 -58.07
C ALA A 3 8.59 -18.30 -56.99
N THR A 4 9.47 -18.55 -56.02
CA THR A 4 9.17 -19.34 -54.82
C THR A 4 8.09 -18.63 -54.01
N SER A 5 6.89 -19.22 -53.99
CA SER A 5 5.77 -18.85 -53.12
C SER A 5 6.23 -18.93 -51.66
N LEU A 6 6.41 -17.77 -51.03
CA LEU A 6 6.65 -17.67 -49.59
C LEU A 6 5.33 -17.95 -48.87
N ARG A 7 5.36 -19.06 -48.12
CA ARG A 7 4.25 -19.65 -47.39
C ARG A 7 3.70 -18.67 -46.37
N ASN A 8 2.38 -18.75 -46.22
CA ASN A 8 1.55 -18.18 -45.17
C ASN A 8 2.08 -18.60 -43.78
N ARG A 9 3.01 -17.83 -43.20
CA ARG A 9 3.52 -18.05 -41.84
C ARG A 9 2.58 -17.31 -40.88
N PRO A 10 1.86 -18.00 -39.99
CA PRO A 10 1.07 -17.30 -38.98
C PRO A 10 2.02 -16.44 -38.13
N LEU A 11 1.64 -15.17 -37.96
CA LEU A 11 2.35 -14.27 -37.06
C LEU A 11 2.36 -14.90 -35.66
N PRO A 12 3.47 -14.83 -34.92
CA PRO A 12 3.52 -15.34 -33.56
C PRO A 12 2.40 -14.66 -32.76
N GLN A 13 1.47 -15.47 -32.26
CA GLN A 13 0.36 -15.03 -31.44
C GLN A 13 0.97 -14.49 -30.15
N GLN A 14 0.90 -13.17 -29.94
CA GLN A 14 1.48 -12.54 -28.76
C GLN A 14 0.81 -13.15 -27.52
N ALA A 15 1.63 -13.65 -26.60
CA ALA A 15 1.13 -14.09 -25.30
C ALA A 15 0.40 -12.91 -24.63
N PRO A 16 -0.72 -13.15 -23.93
CA PRO A 16 -1.40 -12.08 -23.21
C PRO A 16 -0.39 -11.40 -22.29
N ALA A 17 -0.32 -10.06 -22.35
CA ALA A 17 0.58 -9.30 -21.50
C ALA A 17 0.34 -9.70 -20.03
N ALA A 18 1.39 -10.19 -19.35
CA ALA A 18 1.30 -10.53 -17.95
C ALA A 18 0.82 -9.29 -17.17
N ARG A 19 -0.23 -9.45 -16.34
CA ARG A 19 -0.69 -8.37 -15.46
C ARG A 19 0.50 -7.94 -14.60
N GLN A 20 0.82 -6.65 -14.63
CA GLN A 20 1.88 -6.13 -13.78
C GLN A 20 1.50 -6.28 -12.30
N PRO A 21 2.47 -6.55 -11.40
CA PRO A 21 2.22 -6.54 -9.97
C PRO A 21 1.67 -5.18 -9.52
N LEU A 22 0.76 -5.18 -8.54
CA LEU A 22 0.31 -3.96 -7.89
C LEU A 22 1.34 -3.49 -6.87
N VAL A 23 1.59 -2.19 -6.84
CA VAL A 23 2.39 -1.51 -5.82
C VAL A 23 1.45 -0.98 -4.74
N ILE A 24 1.45 -1.63 -3.58
CA ILE A 24 0.62 -1.24 -2.43
C ILE A 24 1.51 -0.55 -1.39
N ALA A 25 1.20 0.70 -1.06
CA ALA A 25 1.94 1.47 -0.07
C ALA A 25 1.54 1.01 1.35
N HIS A 26 2.43 0.23 1.98
CA HIS A 26 2.24 -0.34 3.31
C HIS A 26 2.17 0.73 4.41
N ARG A 27 0.97 0.90 4.98
CA ARG A 27 0.59 1.92 5.98
C ARG A 27 0.71 3.35 5.47
N GLY A 28 0.39 3.55 4.20
CA GLY A 28 0.82 4.72 3.43
C GLY A 28 2.28 4.61 2.99
N PHE A 29 2.93 5.73 2.68
CA PHE A 29 4.37 5.73 2.39
C PHE A 29 5.17 5.82 3.71
N SER A 30 5.04 4.78 4.54
CA SER A 30 5.58 4.73 5.92
C SER A 30 7.10 4.90 6.03
N HIS A 31 7.84 4.64 4.94
CA HIS A 31 9.28 4.90 4.90
C HIS A 31 9.64 6.39 4.93
N VAL A 32 8.75 7.27 4.45
CA VAL A 32 9.04 8.72 4.30
C VAL A 32 8.12 9.62 5.13
N ALA A 33 7.10 9.05 5.77
CA ALA A 33 6.13 9.76 6.60
C ALA A 33 5.63 8.85 7.72
N PRO A 34 5.15 9.39 8.85
CA PRO A 34 4.61 8.56 9.94
C PRO A 34 3.47 7.66 9.44
N GLU A 35 3.57 6.36 9.74
CA GLU A 35 2.64 5.33 9.30
C GLU A 35 1.18 5.65 9.66
N ASN A 36 0.22 5.18 8.83
CA ASN A 36 -1.23 5.32 9.05
C ASN A 36 -1.73 6.77 9.27
N THR A 37 -1.00 7.77 8.77
CA THR A 37 -1.43 9.18 8.74
C THR A 37 -1.92 9.61 7.36
N ALA A 38 -2.79 10.63 7.31
CA ALA A 38 -3.18 11.26 6.05
C ALA A 38 -1.96 11.76 5.25
N HIS A 39 -0.91 12.21 5.95
CA HIS A 39 0.33 12.61 5.30
C HIS A 39 1.00 11.44 4.56
N ALA A 40 1.12 10.26 5.18
CA ALA A 40 1.65 9.07 4.51
C ALA A 40 0.80 8.62 3.32
N VAL A 41 -0.53 8.77 3.40
CA VAL A 41 -1.44 8.51 2.27
C VAL A 41 -1.16 9.48 1.12
N HIS A 42 -1.03 10.78 1.40
CA HIS A 42 -0.71 11.78 0.37
C HIS A 42 0.65 11.53 -0.27
N ARG A 43 1.66 11.10 0.52
CA ARG A 43 2.98 10.73 -0.01
C ARG A 43 2.91 9.48 -0.89
N ALA A 44 2.10 8.49 -0.55
CA ALA A 44 1.88 7.31 -1.39
C ALA A 44 1.23 7.67 -2.73
N ALA A 45 0.21 8.54 -2.72
CA ALA A 45 -0.43 9.03 -3.94
C ALA A 45 0.56 9.81 -4.82
N ALA A 46 1.37 10.69 -4.22
CA ALA A 46 2.42 11.41 -4.94
C ALA A 46 3.51 10.51 -5.54
N ALA A 47 3.70 9.32 -4.97
CA ALA A 47 4.60 8.28 -5.48
C ALA A 47 3.94 7.31 -6.47
N CYS A 48 2.68 7.58 -6.88
CA CYS A 48 1.91 6.77 -7.83
C CYS A 48 1.73 5.30 -7.39
N ALA A 49 1.59 5.04 -6.09
CA ALA A 49 1.18 3.71 -5.63
C ALA A 49 -0.22 3.36 -6.14
N ASP A 50 -0.45 2.10 -6.52
CA ASP A 50 -1.75 1.62 -7.01
C ASP A 50 -2.81 1.58 -5.91
N ALA A 51 -2.38 1.34 -4.67
CA ALA A 51 -3.24 1.33 -3.50
C ALA A 51 -2.45 1.74 -2.24
N VAL A 52 -3.20 2.07 -1.19
CA VAL A 52 -2.68 2.31 0.15
C VAL A 52 -3.26 1.28 1.10
N GLU A 53 -2.40 0.63 1.87
CA GLU A 53 -2.82 -0.23 2.97
C GLU A 53 -2.95 0.61 4.24
N ILE A 54 -4.00 0.32 5.02
CA ILE A 54 -4.30 0.97 6.30
C ILE A 54 -4.69 -0.12 7.30
N ASP A 55 -4.02 -0.11 8.46
CA ASP A 55 -4.39 -0.94 9.59
C ASP A 55 -5.52 -0.28 10.38
N VAL A 56 -6.51 -1.06 10.81
CA VAL A 56 -7.65 -0.55 11.57
C VAL A 56 -7.72 -1.22 12.93
N GLN A 57 -7.85 -0.40 13.98
CA GLN A 57 -8.27 -0.82 15.32
C GLN A 57 -9.56 -0.12 15.72
N ARG A 58 -10.10 -0.49 16.89
CA ARG A 58 -11.33 0.07 17.44
C ARG A 58 -11.09 0.66 18.83
N THR A 59 -11.56 1.87 19.07
CA THR A 59 -11.55 2.52 20.37
C THR A 59 -12.55 1.89 21.35
N ARG A 60 -12.45 2.26 22.63
CA ARG A 60 -13.38 1.77 23.68
C ARG A 60 -14.84 2.11 23.41
N ASP A 61 -15.10 3.28 22.83
CA ASP A 61 -16.43 3.78 22.45
C ASP A 61 -16.86 3.35 21.03
N GLY A 62 -16.09 2.48 20.38
CA GLY A 62 -16.51 1.78 19.16
C GLY A 62 -16.11 2.44 17.84
N HIS A 63 -15.37 3.55 17.86
CA HIS A 63 -14.86 4.21 16.66
C HIS A 63 -13.67 3.46 16.06
N LEU A 64 -13.59 3.45 14.72
CA LEU A 64 -12.45 2.90 14.01
C LEU A 64 -11.33 3.93 13.90
N VAL A 65 -10.09 3.50 14.12
CA VAL A 65 -8.89 4.35 14.06
C VAL A 65 -7.79 3.66 13.26
N ALA A 66 -6.97 4.45 12.57
CA ALA A 66 -5.86 3.97 11.76
C ALA A 66 -4.59 3.80 12.62
N ILE A 67 -4.32 2.57 13.07
CA ILE A 67 -3.13 2.22 13.85
C ILE A 67 -2.85 0.73 13.70
N HIS A 68 -1.57 0.37 13.64
CA HIS A 68 -1.18 -1.03 13.51
C HIS A 68 -1.24 -1.78 14.83
N ASP A 69 -0.59 -1.23 15.86
CA ASP A 69 -0.42 -1.89 17.14
C ASP A 69 -1.71 -1.84 17.96
N ARG A 70 -1.84 -2.73 18.94
CA ARG A 70 -2.96 -2.72 19.89
C ARG A 70 -2.84 -1.60 20.93
N THR A 71 -1.65 -1.04 21.10
CA THR A 71 -1.37 0.05 22.04
C THR A 71 -0.82 1.27 21.30
N PHE A 72 -0.88 2.44 21.94
CA PHE A 72 -0.41 3.69 21.33
C PHE A 72 1.10 3.98 21.53
N ARG A 73 1.81 3.11 22.25
CA ARG A 73 3.14 3.40 22.82
C ARG A 73 4.23 3.70 21.78
N ARG A 74 4.24 3.01 20.64
CA ARG A 74 5.33 3.10 19.65
C ARG A 74 5.25 4.35 18.78
N THR A 75 4.05 4.82 18.45
CA THR A 75 3.81 5.82 17.39
C THR A 75 3.20 7.12 17.89
N THR A 76 3.04 7.29 19.20
CA THR A 76 2.44 8.49 19.81
C THR A 76 3.17 8.92 21.09
N ASP A 77 2.77 10.05 21.67
CA ASP A 77 3.25 10.56 22.96
C ASP A 77 2.42 10.10 24.16
N ILE A 78 1.69 8.97 24.05
CA ILE A 78 0.76 8.47 25.09
C ILE A 78 1.40 8.37 26.48
N ALA A 79 2.66 7.92 26.56
CA ALA A 79 3.36 7.73 27.83
C ALA A 79 3.61 9.05 28.57
N THR A 80 3.68 10.17 27.85
CA THR A 80 3.85 11.51 28.44
C THR A 80 2.51 12.15 28.73
N ARG A 81 1.53 12.02 27.82
CA ARG A 81 0.19 12.62 27.95
C ARG A 81 -0.68 11.92 28.98
N TRP A 82 -0.59 10.59 29.06
CA TRP A 82 -1.32 9.74 30.00
C TRP A 82 -0.41 8.64 30.57
N PRO A 83 0.51 8.98 31.50
CA PRO A 83 1.51 8.02 32.00
C PRO A 83 0.93 6.73 32.60
N GLY A 84 -0.23 6.81 33.25
CA GLY A 84 -0.93 5.65 33.84
C GLY A 84 -1.73 4.80 32.85
N ARG A 85 -1.70 5.13 31.55
CA ARG A 85 -2.48 4.48 30.46
C ARG A 85 -1.59 4.18 29.25
N ALA A 86 -0.29 4.09 29.46
CA ALA A 86 0.68 3.98 28.37
C ALA A 86 0.66 2.61 27.67
N ASP A 87 0.06 1.60 28.30
CA ASP A 87 -0.12 0.24 27.78
C ASP A 87 -1.58 -0.09 27.45
N ASP A 88 -2.47 0.90 27.52
CA ASP A 88 -3.77 0.82 26.86
C ASP A 88 -3.59 0.65 25.35
#